data_AF-A1SDA0-F1
#
_entry.id   AF-A1SDA0-F1
#
_cell.length_a   1.000
_cell.length_b   1.000
_cell.length_c   1.000
_cell.angle_alpha   90.00
_cell.angle_beta   90.00
_cell.angle_gamma   90.00
#
_symmetry.space_group_name_H-M   'P 1'
#
loop_
_entity.id
_entity.type
_entity.pdbx_description
1 polymer ?
#
loop_
_entity_poly.entity_id
_entity_poly.type
_entity_poly.pdbx_seq_one_letter_code
_entity_poly.pdbx_strand_id
1 'polypeptide(L)' 'MAEPNEVLRALWDADEATEAAVELEHAAPAKVCKRTRGMTFDGMAEPGTDLNEAWRDLLAREGKLGTGETIRDLVLGRDA' A
#
# COMPACT_ATOMS: atom_id res chain seq x y z
N MET A 1 1.61 9.83 -25.69
CA MET A 1 1.69 9.83 -24.21
C MET A 1 1.60 8.37 -23.81
N ALA A 2 2.51 7.87 -22.99
CA ALA A 2 2.53 6.46 -22.58
C ALA A 2 1.26 6.11 -21.79
N GLU A 3 0.78 4.88 -21.95
CA GLU A 3 -0.39 4.40 -21.21
C GLU A 3 -0.08 4.34 -19.70
N PRO A 4 -1.03 4.62 -18.78
CA PRO A 4 -0.76 4.66 -17.34
C PRO A 4 -0.07 3.41 -16.80
N ASN A 5 -0.43 2.23 -17.33
CA ASN A 5 0.19 0.96 -16.97
C ASN A 5 1.64 0.83 -17.45
N GLU A 6 1.99 1.47 -18.55
CA GLU A 6 3.37 1.49 -19.06
C GLU A 6 4.26 2.35 -18.17
N VAL A 7 3.76 3.50 -17.72
CA VAL A 7 4.46 4.37 -16.76
C VAL A 7 4.66 3.66 -15.42
N LEU A 8 3.63 2.98 -14.92
CA LEU A 8 3.71 2.23 -13.67
C LEU A 8 4.68 1.05 -13.76
N ARG A 9 4.67 0.29 -14.86
CA ARG A 9 5.64 -0.78 -15.09
C ARG A 9 7.06 -0.23 -15.19
N ALA A 10 7.28 0.87 -15.91
CA ALA A 10 8.60 1.49 -15.99
C ALA A 10 9.10 2.00 -14.62
N LEU A 11 8.21 2.53 -13.78
CA LEU A 11 8.53 2.94 -12.41
C LEU A 11 8.92 1.74 -11.53
N TRP A 12 8.26 0.59 -11.71
CA TRP A 12 8.54 -0.63 -10.96
C TRP A 12 9.72 -1.44 -11.50
N ASP A 13 10.03 -1.33 -12.79
CA ASP A 13 11.09 -2.07 -13.48
C ASP A 13 12.46 -1.37 -13.34
N ALA A 14 12.45 -0.04 -13.29
CA ALA A 14 13.67 0.73 -13.09
C ALA A 14 13.97 0.88 -11.61
N ASP A 15 14.88 0.07 -11.05
CA ASP A 15 15.53 0.55 -9.84
C ASP A 15 16.93 0.00 -9.45
N GLU A 16 17.98 0.60 -10.03
CA GLU A 16 19.32 0.64 -9.40
C GLU A 16 19.32 1.44 -8.07
N ALA A 17 18.37 2.35 -7.85
CA ALA A 17 18.16 3.06 -6.59
C ALA A 17 17.32 2.27 -5.54
N THR A 18 16.60 1.18 -5.89
CA THR A 18 15.97 0.23 -4.96
C THR A 18 17.05 -0.73 -4.52
N GLU A 19 17.91 -1.22 -5.44
CA GLU A 19 19.10 -1.97 -5.05
C GLU A 19 20.02 -1.12 -4.15
N ALA A 20 20.26 0.16 -4.49
CA ALA A 20 20.99 1.07 -3.60
C ALA A 20 20.23 1.41 -2.30
N ALA A 21 18.89 1.43 -2.29
CA ALA A 21 18.09 1.63 -1.08
C ALA A 21 18.08 0.37 -0.19
N VAL A 22 18.09 -0.83 -0.77
CA VAL A 22 18.24 -2.12 -0.09
C VAL A 22 19.64 -2.25 0.49
N GLU A 23 20.69 -1.88 -0.25
CA GLU A 23 22.06 -1.79 0.25
C GLU A 23 22.19 -0.71 1.35
N LEU A 24 21.50 0.44 1.23
CA LEU A 24 21.46 1.47 2.27
C LEU A 24 20.70 1.02 3.54
N GLU A 25 19.70 0.15 3.40
CA GLU A 25 18.98 -0.48 4.50
C GLU A 25 19.85 -1.51 5.24
N HIS A 26 20.80 -2.15 4.54
CA HIS A 26 21.77 -3.09 5.12
C HIS A 26 23.07 -2.46 5.61
N ALA A 27 23.46 -1.27 5.11
CA ALA A 27 24.76 -0.65 5.40
C ALA A 27 24.78 0.35 6.58
N ALA A 28 23.63 0.71 7.14
CA ALA A 28 23.52 1.53 8.35
C ALA A 28 22.58 0.86 9.35
N PRO A 29 22.67 1.10 10.67
CA PRO A 29 21.58 0.69 11.55
C PRO A 29 20.32 1.38 11.02
N ALA A 30 19.42 0.61 10.39
CA ALA A 30 18.14 1.09 9.90
C ALA A 30 17.58 2.00 10.99
N LYS A 31 17.31 3.27 10.67
CA LYS A 31 16.80 4.22 11.67
C LYS A 31 15.48 3.64 12.15
N VAL A 32 15.53 2.85 13.21
CA VAL A 32 14.36 2.29 13.86
C VAL A 32 13.60 3.53 14.28
N CYS A 33 12.48 3.80 13.60
CA CYS A 33 11.60 4.88 13.99
C CYS A 33 11.06 4.51 15.36
N LYS A 34 11.77 4.90 16.43
CA LYS A 34 11.45 4.54 17.82
C LYS A 34 10.09 5.06 18.25
N ARG A 35 9.44 5.88 17.41
CA ARG A 35 8.10 6.45 17.57
C ARG A 35 7.04 5.70 16.73
N THR A 36 7.22 4.40 16.47
CA THR A 36 6.11 3.53 16.04
C THR A 36 5.31 2.97 17.21
N ARG A 37 5.81 3.15 18.45
CA ARG A 37 5.08 2.78 19.67
C ARG A 37 3.79 3.59 19.77
N GLY A 38 2.67 2.96 19.46
CA GLY A 38 1.33 3.58 19.46
C GLY A 38 0.68 3.70 18.08
N MET A 39 1.34 3.27 17.02
CA MET A 39 0.69 3.12 15.73
C MET A 39 -0.07 1.79 15.72
N THR A 40 -1.33 1.85 16.14
CA THR A 40 -2.26 0.71 16.19
C THR A 40 -3.50 1.02 15.36
N PHE A 41 -4.32 0.00 15.10
CA PHE A 41 -5.65 0.17 14.50
C PHE A 41 -6.74 0.28 15.58
N ASP A 42 -6.37 0.63 16.82
CA ASP A 42 -7.31 0.72 17.93
C ASP A 42 -8.36 1.81 17.65
N GLY A 43 -9.63 1.49 17.90
CA GLY A 43 -10.75 2.38 17.61
C GLY A 43 -11.17 2.46 16.14
N MET A 44 -10.48 1.74 15.24
CA MET A 44 -10.89 1.61 13.82
C MET A 44 -11.97 0.54 13.63
N ALA A 45 -12.05 -0.42 14.55
CA ALA A 45 -13.06 -1.47 14.60
C ALA A 45 -13.38 -1.83 16.06
N GLU A 46 -14.62 -2.26 16.33
CA GLU A 46 -14.98 -2.79 17.64
C GLU A 46 -14.25 -4.13 17.89
N PRO A 47 -13.99 -4.50 19.16
CA PRO A 47 -13.32 -5.76 19.48
C PRO A 47 -14.06 -6.97 18.91
N GLY A 48 -13.35 -7.81 18.15
CA GLY A 48 -13.90 -9.03 17.54
C GLY A 48 -14.55 -8.83 16.17
N THR A 49 -14.57 -7.61 15.65
CA THR A 49 -15.01 -7.33 14.27
C THR A 49 -13.85 -7.43 13.29
N ASP A 50 -14.14 -7.78 12.03
CA ASP A 50 -13.12 -7.76 10.98
C ASP A 50 -12.72 -6.31 10.65
N LEU A 51 -11.42 -6.04 10.78
CA LEU A 51 -10.84 -4.73 10.52
C LEU A 51 -11.02 -4.31 9.06
N ASN A 52 -10.99 -5.26 8.12
CA ASN A 52 -11.17 -4.95 6.70
C ASN A 52 -12.60 -4.48 6.40
N GLU A 53 -13.59 -5.17 6.98
CA GLU A 53 -15.00 -4.79 6.86
C GLU A 53 -15.25 -3.39 7.46
N ALA A 54 -14.80 -3.15 8.70
CA ALA A 54 -14.95 -1.85 9.36
C ALA A 54 -14.31 -0.70 8.56
N TRP A 55 -13.14 -0.94 7.96
CA TRP A 55 -12.47 0.03 7.10
C TRP A 55 -13.25 0.30 5.80
N ARG A 56 -13.82 -0.74 5.17
CA ARG A 56 -14.66 -0.58 3.97
C ARG A 56 -15.93 0.21 4.26
N ASP A 57 -16.56 -0.03 5.40
CA ASP A 57 -17.74 0.72 5.84
C ASP A 57 -17.42 2.20 6.06
N LEU A 58 -16.28 2.49 6.69
CA LEU A 58 -15.79 3.87 6.82
C LEU A 58 -15.60 4.53 5.46
N LEU A 59 -14.93 3.85 4.53
CA LEU A 59 -14.73 4.36 3.18
C LEU A 59 -16.06 4.58 2.43
N ALA A 60 -17.03 3.69 2.62
CA ALA A 60 -18.36 3.84 2.02
C ALA A 60 -19.07 5.08 2.57
N ARG A 61 -19.04 5.27 3.90
CA ARG A 61 -19.60 6.44 4.59
C ARG A 61 -18.97 7.75 4.12
N GLU A 62 -17.65 7.75 3.89
CA GLU A 62 -16.92 8.93 3.42
C GLU A 62 -17.02 9.14 1.90
N GLY A 63 -17.70 8.25 1.16
CA GLY A 63 -17.78 8.29 -0.30
C GLY A 63 -16.44 8.02 -0.99
N LYS A 64 -15.46 7.46 -0.26
CA LYS A 64 -14.12 7.10 -0.74
C LYS A 64 -14.02 5.65 -1.17
N LEU A 65 -15.06 4.87 -0.94
CA LEU A 65 -15.13 3.50 -1.44
C LEU A 65 -15.24 3.57 -2.96
N GLY A 66 -14.10 3.41 -3.63
CA GLY A 66 -14.03 3.36 -5.08
C GLY A 66 -14.76 2.14 -5.61
N THR A 67 -15.46 2.32 -6.73
CA THR A 67 -16.07 1.24 -7.53
C THR A 67 -15.21 0.84 -8.72
N GLY A 68 -13.97 1.34 -8.77
CA GLY A 68 -13.01 1.13 -9.86
C GLY A 68 -12.21 -0.17 -9.70
N GLU A 69 -11.23 -0.35 -10.58
CA GLU A 69 -10.31 -1.50 -10.55
C GLU A 69 -9.59 -1.60 -9.21
N THR A 70 -9.43 -2.82 -8.71
CA THR A 70 -8.64 -3.06 -7.51
C THR A 70 -7.15 -3.05 -7.86
N ILE A 71 -6.29 -2.86 -6.85
CA ILE A 71 -4.84 -3.00 -7.03
C ILE A 71 -4.49 -4.40 -7.57
N ARG A 72 -5.26 -5.43 -7.21
CA ARG A 72 -5.09 -6.76 -7.78
C ARG A 72 -5.31 -6.76 -9.28
N ASP A 73 -6.41 -6.17 -9.75
CA ASP A 73 -6.74 -6.13 -11.18
C ASP A 73 -5.70 -5.34 -11.98
N LEU A 74 -5.13 -4.29 -11.37
CA LEU A 74 -4.01 -3.53 -11.93
C LEU A 74 -2.74 -4.40 -12.08
N VAL A 75 -2.41 -5.19 -11.07
CA VAL A 75 -1.16 -5.96 -11.01
C VAL A 75 -1.25 -7.26 -11.82
N LEU A 76 -2.33 -8.00 -11.68
CA LEU A 76 -2.50 -9.32 -12.30
C LEU A 76 -3.21 -9.24 -13.67
N GLY A 77 -3.84 -8.10 -13.98
CA GLY A 77 -4.77 -8.01 -15.09
C GLY A 77 -6.18 -8.45 -14.69
N ARG A 78 -7.18 -7.97 -15.43
CA ARG A 78 -8.60 -8.16 -15.12
C ARG A 78 -9.12 -9.60 -15.27
N ASP A 79 -8.33 -10.46 -15.90
CA ASP A 79 -8.71 -11.84 -16.27
C ASP A 79 -7.82 -12.92 -15.60
N ALA A 80 -6.98 -12.53 -14.64
CA ALA A 80 -6.05 -13.43 -13.95
C ALA A 80 -6.64 -14.10 -12.71
#